data_AF-A0A1G4JLH1-F1
#
_entry.id   AF-A0A1G4JLH1-F1
#
_cell.length_a   1.000
_cell.length_b   1.000
_cell.length_c   1.000
_cell.angle_alpha   90.00
_cell.angle_beta   90.00
_cell.angle_gamma   90.00
#
_symmetry.space_group_name_H-M   'P 1'
#
loop_
_entity.id
_entity.type
_entity.pdbx_description
1 polymer ?
#
loop_
_entity_poly.entity_id
_entity_poly.type
_entity_poly.pdbx_seq_one_letter_code
_entity_poly.pdbx_strand_id
1 'polypeptide(L)'
;MSDRPLSYDELVDHIVNGKAVPNILHIPNVTLDASLSKDASMKPRAKPWEEGKKLDLEVDNGPSEDIPSVPEVVEEEQVSRAASSEHISQLYSLDTEFELQLEQFLGGIDESIGPGKSV
;
A
#
# COMPACT_ATOMS: atom_id res chain seq x y z
N MET A 1 -28.34 12.97 -11.47
CA MET A 1 -29.01 11.92 -12.26
C MET A 1 -29.31 10.79 -11.30
N SER A 2 -30.45 10.14 -11.42
CA SER A 2 -30.91 9.18 -10.41
C SER A 2 -30.15 7.86 -10.57
N ASP A 3 -29.16 7.60 -9.71
CA ASP A 3 -28.33 6.38 -9.69
C ASP A 3 -29.09 5.17 -9.11
N ARG A 4 -30.37 5.03 -9.45
CA ARG A 4 -31.21 3.92 -9.00
C ARG A 4 -31.17 2.81 -10.06
N PRO A 5 -31.02 1.54 -9.66
CA PRO A 5 -31.15 0.42 -10.60
C PRO A 5 -32.57 0.37 -11.19
N LEU A 6 -32.65 0.17 -12.50
CA LEU A 6 -33.92 0.01 -13.23
C LEU A 6 -34.64 -1.26 -12.79
N SER A 7 -35.96 -1.17 -12.64
CA SER A 7 -36.81 -2.36 -12.49
C SER A 7 -36.96 -3.10 -13.82
N TYR A 8 -37.41 -4.36 -13.75
CA TYR A 8 -37.62 -5.19 -14.94
C TYR A 8 -38.60 -4.55 -15.94
N ASP A 9 -39.73 -4.02 -15.44
CA ASP A 9 -40.75 -3.41 -16.30
C ASP A 9 -40.24 -2.15 -17.01
N GLU A 10 -39.45 -1.33 -16.31
CA GLU A 10 -38.79 -0.17 -16.91
C GLU A 10 -37.78 -0.59 -17.98
N LEU A 11 -36.99 -1.64 -17.72
CA LEU A 11 -36.04 -2.16 -18.70
C LEU A 11 -36.74 -2.68 -19.96
N VAL A 12 -37.87 -3.39 -19.82
CA VAL A 12 -38.68 -3.85 -20.94
C VAL A 12 -39.20 -2.66 -21.76
N ASP A 13 -39.68 -1.60 -21.10
CA ASP A 13 -40.12 -0.38 -21.78
C ASP A 13 -39.00 0.27 -22.59
N HIS A 14 -37.78 0.29 -22.06
CA HIS A 14 -36.60 0.79 -22.79
C HIS A 14 -36.31 -0.03 -24.05
N ILE A 15 -36.41 -1.36 -23.96
CA ILE A 15 -36.16 -2.27 -25.09
C ILE A 15 -37.24 -2.15 -26.18
N VAL A 16 -38.52 -2.23 -25.79
CA VAL A 16 -39.64 -2.26 -26.73
C VAL A 16 -39.80 -0.92 -27.46
N ASN A 17 -39.62 0.19 -26.74
CA ASN A 17 -39.76 1.53 -27.32
C ASN A 17 -38.46 2.08 -27.92
N GLY A 18 -37.36 1.31 -27.87
CA GLY A 18 -36.05 1.75 -28.35
C GLY A 18 -35.52 3.00 -27.65
N LYS A 19 -35.88 3.21 -26.38
CA LYS A 19 -35.37 4.34 -25.59
C LYS A 19 -33.93 4.04 -25.16
N ALA A 20 -33.09 5.07 -25.12
CA ALA A 20 -31.74 4.94 -24.59
C ALA A 20 -31.79 4.44 -23.14
N VAL A 21 -30.99 3.42 -22.84
CA VAL A 21 -30.86 2.90 -21.48
C VAL A 21 -29.98 3.87 -20.70
N PRO A 22 -30.41 4.35 -19.53
CA PRO A 22 -29.60 5.24 -18.70
C PRO A 22 -28.25 4.60 -18.36
N ASN A 23 -27.22 5.44 -18.24
CA ASN A 23 -25.84 5.05 -17.95
C ASN A 23 -25.15 4.14 -18.99
N ILE A 24 -25.78 3.91 -20.14
CA ILE A 24 -25.13 3.24 -21.28
C ILE A 24 -24.70 4.30 -22.30
N LEU A 25 -23.39 4.47 -22.46
CA LEU A 25 -22.84 5.32 -23.49
C LEU A 25 -22.89 4.58 -24.84
N HIS A 26 -23.51 5.17 -25.85
CA HIS A 26 -23.44 4.64 -27.20
C HIS A 26 -22.05 4.93 -27.77
N ILE A 27 -21.21 3.89 -27.87
CA ILE A 27 -19.89 3.99 -28.50
C ILE A 27 -20.05 3.59 -29.96
N PRO A 28 -19.86 4.52 -30.92
CA PRO A 28 -19.96 4.18 -32.33
C PRO A 28 -18.88 3.18 -32.70
N ASN A 29 -19.23 2.19 -33.52
CA ASN A 29 -18.29 1.21 -34.05
C ASN A 29 -17.49 1.84 -35.20
N VAL A 30 -16.54 2.71 -34.84
CA VAL A 30 -15.66 3.40 -35.78
C VAL A 30 -14.21 3.00 -35.49
N THR A 31 -13.54 2.47 -36.49
CA THR A 31 -12.09 2.31 -36.45
C THR A 31 -11.47 3.68 -36.69
N LEU A 32 -10.80 4.22 -35.67
CA LEU A 32 -10.06 5.47 -35.81
C LEU A 32 -8.82 5.25 -36.68
N ASP A 33 -8.48 6.26 -37.48
CA ASP A 33 -7.29 6.22 -38.32
C ASP A 33 -6.01 6.23 -37.46
N ALA A 34 -4.98 5.52 -37.93
CA ALA A 34 -3.71 5.40 -37.23
C ALA A 34 -3.02 6.76 -37.04
N SER A 35 -3.33 7.75 -37.89
CA SER A 35 -2.85 9.14 -37.78
C SER A 35 -3.34 9.86 -36.51
N LEU A 36 -4.42 9.39 -35.88
CA LEU A 36 -4.96 9.93 -34.62
C LEU A 36 -4.32 9.27 -33.39
N SER A 37 -3.45 8.27 -33.59
CA SER A 37 -2.70 7.66 -32.51
C SER A 37 -1.72 8.67 -31.95
N LYS A 38 -1.85 9.00 -30.66
CA LYS A 38 -0.86 9.81 -29.96
C LYS A 38 0.24 8.90 -29.43
N ASP A 39 1.50 9.26 -29.66
CA ASP A 39 2.63 8.60 -29.03
C ASP A 39 2.49 8.72 -27.50
N ALA A 40 2.49 7.57 -26.83
CA ALA A 40 2.39 7.50 -25.38
C ALA A 40 3.68 8.00 -24.75
N SER A 41 3.77 9.31 -24.53
CA SER A 41 4.84 9.93 -23.75
C SER A 41 4.33 10.22 -22.34
N MET A 42 4.55 9.27 -21.42
CA MET A 42 4.37 9.49 -20.00
C MET A 42 5.73 9.58 -19.33
N LYS A 43 5.93 10.64 -18.53
CA LYS A 43 7.11 10.70 -17.64
C LYS A 43 6.97 9.60 -16.60
N PRO A 44 8.02 8.79 -16.35
CA PRO A 44 8.00 7.80 -15.29
C PRO A 44 7.78 8.50 -13.95
N ARG A 45 6.85 7.97 -13.15
CA ARG A 45 6.62 8.48 -11.79
C ARG A 45 7.86 8.20 -10.94
N ALA A 46 8.31 9.22 -10.20
CA ALA A 46 9.36 9.04 -9.21
C ALA A 46 8.91 8.01 -8.17
N LYS A 47 9.83 7.16 -7.74
CA LYS A 47 9.55 6.24 -6.64
C LYS A 47 9.48 7.04 -5.34
N PRO A 48 8.63 6.64 -4.37
CA PRO A 48 8.46 7.38 -3.11
C PRO A 48 9.76 7.59 -2.31
N TRP A 49 10.75 6.70 -2.49
CA TRP A 49 12.07 6.79 -1.84
C TRP A 49 13.10 7.62 -2.60
N GLU A 50 12.75 8.19 -3.76
CA GLU A 50 13.65 9.04 -4.58
C GLU A 50 13.44 10.54 -4.32
N GLU A 51 12.41 10.91 -3.54
CA GLU A 51 12.00 12.30 -3.31
C GLU A 51 13.06 13.15 -2.57
N GLY A 52 14.02 12.52 -1.89
CA GLY A 52 15.12 13.19 -1.17
C GLY A 52 16.46 13.28 -1.92
N LYS A 53 16.60 12.75 -3.14
CA LYS A 53 17.88 12.72 -3.90
C LYS A 53 17.85 13.58 -5.16
N LYS A 54 17.26 14.78 -5.11
CA LYS A 54 17.48 15.78 -6.16
C LYS A 54 18.68 16.65 -5.80
N LEU A 55 19.87 16.14 -6.08
CA LEU A 55 21.03 16.99 -6.34
C LEU A 55 21.25 17.02 -7.85
N ASP A 56 21.08 18.22 -8.40
CA ASP A 56 21.58 18.73 -9.68
C ASP A 56 21.30 17.93 -10.95
N LEU A 57 20.14 18.20 -11.54
CA LEU A 57 20.02 18.37 -12.99
C LEU A 57 19.09 19.57 -13.26
N GLU A 58 19.69 20.75 -13.43
CA GLU A 58 19.02 21.91 -14.01
C GLU A 58 18.52 21.57 -15.42
N VAL A 59 17.28 21.98 -15.73
CA VAL A 59 16.91 22.81 -16.90
C VAL A 59 15.40 23.11 -16.84
N ASP A 60 15.13 24.41 -16.74
CA ASP A 60 14.00 25.19 -17.25
C ASP A 60 12.72 25.44 -16.39
N ASN A 61 12.27 26.69 -16.55
CA ASN A 61 11.49 27.59 -15.71
C ASN A 61 9.99 27.28 -15.56
N GLY A 62 9.42 27.60 -14.39
CA GLY A 62 7.98 27.82 -14.19
C GLY A 62 7.62 28.09 -12.72
N PRO A 63 6.80 29.11 -12.38
CA PRO A 63 6.66 29.62 -11.02
C PRO A 63 5.71 28.81 -10.14
N SER A 64 6.04 28.82 -8.85
CA SER A 64 5.38 28.24 -7.69
C SER A 64 3.86 28.42 -7.61
N GLU A 65 3.16 27.36 -7.20
CA GLU A 65 1.91 27.46 -6.42
C GLU A 65 1.89 26.41 -5.29
N ASP A 66 1.96 26.94 -4.07
CA ASP A 66 1.44 26.51 -2.76
C ASP A 66 1.31 25.00 -2.43
N ILE A 67 2.24 24.54 -1.58
CA ILE A 67 2.11 23.33 -0.76
C ILE A 67 1.63 23.76 0.64
N PRO A 68 0.49 23.29 1.17
CA PRO A 68 0.22 23.41 2.59
C PRO A 68 1.10 22.40 3.34
N SER A 69 2.11 22.94 4.03
CA SER A 69 2.95 22.22 4.98
C SER A 69 2.10 21.66 6.12
N VAL A 70 1.99 20.33 6.17
CA VAL A 70 1.58 19.62 7.39
C VAL A 70 2.86 19.32 8.17
N PRO A 71 2.97 19.69 9.46
CA PRO A 71 4.12 19.32 10.26
C PRO A 71 4.03 17.83 10.61
N GLU A 72 4.63 16.98 9.78
CA GLU A 72 4.93 15.61 10.17
C GLU A 72 6.19 15.62 11.01
N VAL A 73 6.00 15.71 12.33
CA VAL A 73 7.04 15.42 13.32
C VAL A 73 7.30 13.91 13.24
N VAL A 74 8.09 13.49 12.25
CA VAL A 74 8.73 12.17 12.30
C VAL A 74 10.07 12.38 12.98
N GLU A 75 10.21 11.84 14.18
CA GLU A 75 11.46 11.83 14.92
C GLU A 75 12.52 11.06 14.11
N GLU A 76 13.31 11.79 13.32
CA GLU A 76 14.42 11.29 12.47
C GLU A 76 15.48 10.49 13.27
N GLU A 77 15.49 10.65 14.59
CA GLU A 77 16.42 9.98 15.50
C GLU A 77 16.08 8.49 15.70
N GLN A 78 14.80 8.11 15.63
CA GLN A 78 14.38 6.72 15.88
C GLN A 78 14.63 5.79 14.69
N VAL A 79 14.46 6.30 13.46
CA VAL A 79 14.69 5.52 12.23
C VAL A 79 16.18 5.23 12.05
N SER A 80 17.04 6.19 12.40
CA SER A 80 18.50 6.04 12.31
C SER A 80 19.04 5.02 13.31
N ARG A 81 18.45 4.95 14.51
CA ARG A 81 18.80 3.93 15.52
C ARG A 81 18.34 2.54 15.10
N ALA A 82 17.14 2.43 14.51
CA ALA A 82 16.58 1.16 14.05
C ALA A 82 17.37 0.54 12.86
N ALA A 83 18.03 1.37 12.05
CA ALA A 83 18.90 0.93 10.94
C ALA A 83 20.36 0.68 11.36
N SER A 84 20.73 0.92 12.62
CA SER A 84 22.09 0.66 13.11
C SER A 84 22.33 -0.86 13.23
N SER A 85 23.47 -1.33 12.73
CA SER A 85 23.86 -2.75 12.81
C SER A 85 23.92 -3.25 14.26
N GLU A 86 24.31 -2.37 15.19
CA GLU A 86 24.33 -2.66 16.62
C GLU A 86 22.92 -2.94 17.15
N HIS A 87 21.90 -2.23 16.65
CA HIS A 87 20.50 -2.43 17.06
C HIS A 87 19.95 -3.75 16.52
N ILE A 88 20.26 -4.10 15.26
CA ILE A 88 19.88 -5.40 14.69
C ILE A 88 20.53 -6.54 15.48
N SER A 89 21.80 -6.37 15.88
CA SER A 89 22.49 -7.34 16.75
C SER A 89 21.82 -7.46 18.12
N GLN A 90 21.40 -6.35 18.73
CA GLN A 90 20.67 -6.35 20.00
C GLN A 90 19.33 -7.09 19.90
N LEU A 91 18.58 -6.88 18.80
CA LEU A 91 17.32 -7.58 18.57
C LEU A 91 17.54 -9.10 18.45
N TYR A 92 18.56 -9.53 17.71
CA TYR A 92 18.87 -10.95 17.59
C TYR A 92 19.31 -11.59 18.93
N SER A 93 20.09 -10.86 19.74
CA SER A 93 20.45 -11.33 21.09
C SER A 93 19.20 -11.52 21.96
N LEU A 94 18.26 -10.58 21.91
CA LEU A 94 17.02 -10.65 22.69
C LEU A 94 16.14 -11.84 22.27
N ASP A 95 16.03 -12.10 20.97
CA ASP A 95 15.28 -13.26 20.45
C ASP A 95 15.86 -14.59 20.97
N THR A 96 17.19 -14.72 21.00
CA THR A 96 17.84 -15.93 21.53
C THR A 96 17.68 -16.10 23.04
N GLU A 97 17.71 -15.01 23.81
CA GLU A 97 17.48 -15.06 25.26
C GLU A 97 16.05 -15.51 25.59
N PHE A 98 15.07 -15.03 24.81
CA PHE A 98 13.67 -15.41 24.98
C PHE A 98 13.42 -16.89 24.64
N GLU A 99 14.02 -17.40 23.57
CA GLU A 99 13.90 -18.81 23.19
C GLU A 99 14.45 -19.75 24.29
N LEU A 100 15.59 -19.39 24.89
CA LEU A 100 16.15 -20.13 26.03
C LEU A 100 15.24 -20.09 27.26
N GLN A 101 14.60 -18.95 27.54
CA GLN A 101 13.62 -18.85 28.63
C GLN A 101 12.39 -19.73 28.39
N LEU A 102 11.92 -19.83 27.15
CA LEU A 102 10.82 -20.72 26.78
C LEU A 102 11.20 -22.19 26.95
N GLU A 103 12.38 -22.59 26.50
CA GLU A 103 12.88 -23.95 26.70
C GLU A 103 13.06 -24.29 28.18
N GLN A 104 13.57 -23.36 28.98
CA GLN A 104 13.68 -23.55 30.43
C GLN A 104 12.31 -23.67 31.10
N PHE A 105 11.34 -22.85 30.70
CA PHE A 105 9.99 -22.87 31.27
C PHE A 105 9.21 -24.12 30.86
N LEU A 106 9.33 -24.57 29.62
CA LEU A 106 8.62 -25.73 29.09
C LEU A 106 9.35 -27.05 29.39
N GLY A 107 10.67 -27.05 29.37
CA GLY A 107 11.52 -28.19 29.72
C GLY A 107 11.69 -28.41 31.23
N GLY A 108 11.41 -27.40 32.06
CA GLY A 108 11.41 -27.51 33.52
C GLY A 108 10.17 -28.18 34.12
N ILE A 109 9.19 -28.60 33.31
CA ILE A 109 7.94 -29.21 33.79
C ILE A 109 8.09 -30.73 34.02
N ASP A 110 9.14 -31.36 33.45
CA ASP A 110 9.32 -32.83 33.52
C ASP A 110 10.17 -33.35 34.70
N GLU A 111 10.67 -32.49 35.60
CA GLU A 111 11.52 -32.93 36.73
C GLU A 111 10.99 -32.51 38.12
N SER A 112 9.68 -32.67 38.36
CA SER A 112 9.08 -32.52 39.70
C SER A 112 7.95 -33.53 39.97
N ILE A 113 8.23 -34.81 39.74
CA ILE A 113 7.49 -35.91 40.38
C ILE A 113 8.45 -36.49 41.44
N GLY A 114 8.29 -35.98 42.66
CA GLY A 114 9.18 -36.24 43.79
C GLY A 114 9.24 -37.70 44.24
N PRO A 115 10.25 -38.05 45.07
CA PRO A 115 10.43 -39.41 45.57
C PRO A 115 9.30 -39.78 46.52
N GLY A 116 8.48 -40.76 46.11
CA GLY A 116 7.54 -41.44 46.99
C GLY A 116 8.30 -42.08 48.16
N LYS A 117 8.03 -41.62 49.38
CA LYS A 117 8.38 -42.32 50.61
C LYS A 117 7.63 -43.66 50.63
N SER A 118 8.36 -44.75 50.49
CA SER A 118 7.88 -46.08 50.86
C SER A 118 8.04 -46.29 52.36
N VAL A 119 6.97 -46.83 52.96
CA VAL A 119 6.85 -47.31 54.35
C VAL A 119 7.85 -48.42 54.64
#